data_AF-A0A7Z9VFM6-F1
#
_entry.id   AF-A0A7Z9VFM6-F1
#
_cell.length_a   1.000
_cell.length_b   1.000
_cell.length_c   1.000
_cell.angle_alpha   90.00
_cell.angle_beta   90.00
_cell.angle_gamma   90.00
#
_symmetry.space_group_name_H-M   'P 1'
#
loop_
_entity.id
_entity.type
_entity.pdbx_description
1 polymer ?
#
loop_
_entity_poly.entity_id
_entity_poly.type
_entity_poly.pdbx_seq_one_letter_code
_entity_poly.pdbx_strand_id
1 'polypeptide(L)' 'MGVRKYKPISPGRRNASVSDFKEITAKRPEKSLCEPLHKTGGRNNQGHITSK' A
#
# COMPACT_ATOMS: atom_id res chain seq x y z
N MET A 1 -8.20 3.62 13.76
CA MET A 1 -6.85 3.12 13.38
C MET A 1 -5.73 3.80 14.18
N GLY A 2 -4.87 3.03 14.86
CA GLY A 2 -3.67 3.56 15.55
C GLY A 2 -2.43 3.61 14.66
N VAL A 3 -1.40 4.35 15.09
CA VAL A 3 -0.09 4.42 14.43
C VAL A 3 0.98 3.78 15.30
N ARG A 4 1.66 2.76 14.78
CA ARG A 4 2.81 2.09 15.42
C ARG A 4 4.12 2.64 14.85
N LYS A 5 4.88 3.35 15.69
CA LYS A 5 6.23 3.84 15.35
C LYS A 5 7.25 2.70 15.49
N TYR A 6 8.16 2.58 14.53
CA TYR A 6 9.22 1.56 14.60
C TYR A 6 10.32 1.95 15.58
N LYS A 7 10.99 0.94 16.16
CA LYS A 7 12.28 1.16 16.84
C LYS A 7 13.35 1.51 15.79
N PRO A 8 14.24 2.48 16.04
CA PRO A 8 15.23 2.96 15.08
C PRO A 8 16.44 2.01 14.95
N ILE A 9 16.21 0.77 14.52
CA ILE A 9 17.26 -0.28 14.40
C ILE A 9 18.01 -0.17 13.05
N SER A 10 17.43 0.52 12.06
CA SER A 10 18.10 0.84 10.78
C SER A 10 17.82 2.28 10.36
N PRO A 11 18.71 2.92 9.56
CA PRO A 11 18.55 4.32 9.14
C PRO A 11 17.20 4.62 8.47
N GLY A 12 16.74 3.74 7.58
CA GLY A 12 15.47 3.91 6.87
C GLY A 12 14.24 3.75 7.75
N ARG A 13 14.36 3.14 8.94
CA ARG A 13 13.23 2.95 9.87
C ARG A 13 13.10 4.04 10.93
N ARG A 14 14.05 4.97 11.05
CA ARG A 14 14.10 5.96 12.14
C ARG A 14 12.86 6.83 12.25
N ASN A 15 12.34 7.29 11.12
CA ASN A 15 11.13 8.12 11.05
C ASN A 15 9.93 7.36 10.49
N ALA A 16 10.04 6.03 10.33
CA ALA A 16 9.01 5.22 9.73
C ALA A 16 7.96 4.80 10.76
N SER A 17 6.70 4.83 10.35
CA SER A 17 5.57 4.32 11.11
C SER A 17 4.65 3.49 10.21
N VAL A 18 3.88 2.61 10.81
CA VAL A 18 2.84 1.83 10.13
C VAL A 18 1.52 1.94 10.88
N SER A 19 0.41 1.75 10.18
CA SER A 19 -0.89 1.58 10.82
C SER A 19 -0.91 0.31 11.67
N ASP A 20 -1.62 0.36 12.80
CA ASP A 20 -1.71 -0.74 13.79
C ASP A 20 -2.72 -1.84 13.38
N PHE A 21 -3.54 -1.58 12.34
CA PHE A 21 -4.47 -2.53 11.72
C PHE A 21 -5.38 -3.34 12.68
N LYS A 22 -5.58 -2.90 13.93
CA LYS A 22 -6.41 -3.59 14.94
C LYS A 22 -7.86 -3.85 14.54
N GLU A 23 -8.40 -3.01 13.66
CA GLU A 23 -9.77 -3.11 13.15
C GLU A 23 -9.88 -4.14 12.00
N ILE A 24 -8.77 -4.59 11.41
CA ILE A 24 -8.78 -5.57 10.32
C ILE A 24 -9.01 -6.97 10.89
N THR A 25 -10.19 -7.52 10.67
CA THR A 25 -10.61 -8.84 11.19
C THR A 25 -10.21 -10.00 10.26
N ALA A 26 -10.04 -9.75 8.96
CA ALA A 26 -9.70 -10.77 7.96
C ALA A 26 -8.49 -10.35 7.13
N LYS A 27 -7.62 -11.31 6.79
CA LYS A 27 -6.37 -11.07 6.05
C LYS A 27 -6.47 -11.28 4.54
N ARG A 28 -7.50 -12.00 4.07
CA ARG A 28 -7.71 -12.32 2.65
C ARG A 28 -9.05 -11.76 2.20
N PRO A 29 -9.12 -11.15 1.01
CA PRO A 29 -10.38 -10.68 0.47
C PRO A 29 -11.24 -11.85 -0.02
N GLU A 30 -12.52 -11.59 -0.22
CA GLU A 30 -13.45 -12.57 -0.81
C GLU A 30 -13.17 -12.71 -2.31
N LYS A 31 -12.94 -13.95 -2.77
CA LYS A 31 -12.47 -14.22 -4.15
C LYS A 31 -13.49 -13.82 -5.21
N SER A 32 -14.80 -13.97 -4.94
CA SER A 32 -15.91 -13.59 -5.83
C SER A 32 -15.98 -12.10 -6.11
N LEU A 33 -15.48 -11.27 -5.19
CA LEU A 33 -15.53 -9.80 -5.26
C LEU A 33 -14.21 -9.18 -5.75
N CYS A 34 -13.24 -9.99 -6.16
CA CYS A 34 -11.93 -9.52 -6.61
C CYS A 34 -11.79 -9.60 -8.14
N GLU A 35 -11.21 -8.57 -8.73
CA GLU A 35 -10.84 -8.51 -10.15
C GLU A 35 -9.35 -8.16 -10.31
N PRO A 36 -8.71 -8.58 -11.42
CA PRO A 36 -7.33 -8.19 -11.69
C PRO A 36 -7.22 -6.68 -11.98
N LEU A 37 -6.32 -6.00 -11.26
CA LEU A 37 -6.02 -4.59 -11.50
C LEU A 37 -4.68 -4.42 -12.22
N HIS A 38 -4.74 -3.99 -13.48
CA HIS A 38 -3.54 -3.71 -14.29
C HIS A 38 -2.93 -2.35 -13.92
N LYS A 39 -1.61 -2.33 -13.72
CA LYS A 39 -0.87 -1.10 -13.43
C LYS A 39 -0.55 -0.35 -14.72
N THR A 40 -0.88 0.93 -14.78
CA THR A 40 -0.57 1.80 -15.93
C THR A 40 0.85 2.40 -15.87
N GLY A 41 1.49 2.38 -14.69
CA GLY A 41 2.84 2.94 -14.50
C GLY A 41 2.93 4.43 -14.85
N GLY A 42 1.84 5.18 -14.68
CA GLY A 42 1.76 6.61 -14.99
C GLY A 42 1.56 6.94 -16.47
N ARG A 43 1.30 5.93 -17.32
CA ARG A 43 1.08 6.11 -18.77
C ARG A 43 -0.41 6.14 -19.14
N ASN A 44 -0.74 6.92 -20.17
CA ASN A 44 -2.05 6.89 -20.80
C ASN A 44 -2.17 5.78 -21.86
N ASN A 45 -3.31 5.70 -22.53
CA ASN A 45 -3.60 4.76 -23.63
C ASN A 45 -2.71 4.92 -24.87
N GLN A 46 -2.01 6.05 -25.02
CA GLN A 46 -1.05 6.31 -26.10
C GLN A 46 0.39 5.96 -25.69
N GLY A 47 0.61 5.52 -24.44
CA GLY A 47 1.92 5.20 -23.90
C GLY A 47 2.71 6.41 -23.37
N HIS A 48 2.12 7.61 -23.39
CA HIS A 48 2.74 8.83 -22.87
C HIS A 48 2.61 8.90 -21.35
N ILE A 49 3.69 9.35 -20.68
CA ILE A 49 3.68 9.61 -19.23
C ILE A 49 2.82 10.83 -18.96
N THR A 50 1.71 10.64 -18.25
CA THR A 50 0.78 11.71 -17.86
C THR A 50 0.78 11.97 -16.35
N SER A 51 1.41 11.11 -15.55
CA SER A 51 1.62 11.27 -14.12
C SER A 51 3.05 10.88 -13.74
N LYS A 52 3.74 11.72 -12.97
CA LYS A 52 5.13 11.54 -12.52
C LYS A 52 5.19 11.40 -11.01
#